data_AF-A0A1X0NIB8-F1
#
_entry.id   AF-A0A1X0NIB8-F1
#
_cell.length_a   1.000
_cell.length_b   1.000
_cell.length_c   1.000
_cell.angle_alpha   90.00
_cell.angle_beta   90.00
_cell.angle_gamma   90.00
#
_symmetry.space_group_name_H-M   'P 1'
#
loop_
_entity.id
_entity.type
_entity.pdbx_description
1 polymer ?
#
loop_
_entity_poly.entity_id
_entity_poly.type
_entity_poly.pdbx_seq_one_letter_code
_entity_poly.pdbx_strand_id
1 'polypeptide(L)'
;KAEEEAARKKAEEEAARKKAEEEAARKKAEEEAASRKARKEAKKRAKEEAERKKAEEEAARKKARREAREKAKEVARKKAEEEAARKKAEEEAARKKAEEEAARKKAEEEAARKKAEEEAARKKAEEEAARKKAEEEAARKKAEEEAARKKAEEEAARKKAEEEAARKKAEEEAARKKAEEEAARKKAEEEAARKKAEEEAARKKAKEEAARKKVKEEAEACKNAEEEAALSVKEKRKLAKRKLERYRKQVALRHQKPSAQEKEALVAAATAQGVMDVPLVQVSARGGAAAGTSDEAPPTSEETLLANALILPNGNVTIERFDDNELLAQRRSVDDPWDIGLRFDWSVKTLAIGSLPMFGTTDPRRMHPFMKQYESRPVWFLEEVSGVKANNIREVMDVLKKSLKARFVFRK
;
A
#
# COMPACT_ATOMS: atom_id res chain seq x y z
N LYS A 1 -114.12 -154.89 51.34
CA LYS A 1 -114.38 -154.29 52.67
C LYS A 1 -113.08 -153.84 53.34
N ALA A 2 -112.45 -154.55 54.29
CA ALA A 2 -111.30 -153.99 55.06
C ALA A 2 -110.12 -153.51 54.19
N GLU A 3 -109.69 -154.32 53.22
CA GLU A 3 -108.58 -154.01 52.29
C GLU A 3 -108.92 -152.86 51.31
N GLU A 4 -110.18 -152.83 50.86
CA GLU A 4 -110.76 -151.80 49.98
C GLU A 4 -110.88 -150.44 50.70
N GLU A 5 -111.23 -150.45 51.99
CA GLU A 5 -111.26 -149.27 52.85
C GLU A 5 -109.85 -148.72 53.12
N ALA A 6 -108.87 -149.60 53.36
CA ALA A 6 -107.46 -149.23 53.48
C ALA A 6 -106.91 -148.62 52.18
N ALA A 7 -107.22 -149.21 51.02
CA ALA A 7 -106.85 -148.68 49.70
C ALA A 7 -107.47 -147.29 49.45
N ARG A 8 -108.77 -147.13 49.77
CA ARG A 8 -109.48 -145.85 49.61
C ARG A 8 -108.91 -144.75 50.50
N LYS A 9 -108.61 -145.07 51.77
CA LYS A 9 -108.01 -144.14 52.73
C LYS A 9 -106.59 -143.72 52.33
N LYS A 10 -105.79 -144.65 51.78
CA LYS A 10 -104.44 -144.36 51.27
C LYS A 10 -104.48 -143.47 50.02
N ALA A 11 -105.44 -143.68 49.11
CA ALA A 11 -105.66 -142.82 47.95
C ALA A 11 -106.14 -141.40 48.36
N GLU A 12 -106.96 -141.30 49.41
CA GLU A 12 -107.40 -140.02 49.99
C GLU A 12 -106.22 -139.26 50.64
N GLU A 13 -105.36 -139.95 51.39
CA GLU A 13 -104.13 -139.39 51.97
C GLU A 13 -103.14 -138.92 50.90
N GLU A 14 -102.94 -139.70 49.83
CA GLU A 14 -102.09 -139.32 48.69
C GLU A 14 -102.66 -138.12 47.92
N ALA A 15 -103.97 -138.08 47.70
CA ALA A 15 -104.65 -136.94 47.08
C ALA A 15 -104.57 -135.67 47.95
N ALA A 16 -104.74 -135.80 49.27
CA ALA A 16 -104.58 -134.70 50.21
C ALA A 16 -103.14 -134.17 50.23
N ARG A 17 -102.14 -135.07 50.27
CA ARG A 17 -100.71 -134.71 50.21
C ARG A 17 -100.36 -133.99 48.90
N LYS A 18 -100.81 -134.52 47.76
CA LYS A 18 -100.58 -133.91 46.44
C LYS A 18 -101.23 -132.52 46.31
N LYS A 19 -102.43 -132.36 46.85
CA LYS A 19 -103.13 -131.05 46.91
C LYS A 19 -102.42 -130.05 47.83
N ALA A 20 -101.90 -130.49 48.97
CA ALA A 20 -101.09 -129.66 49.85
C ALA A 20 -99.75 -129.25 49.22
N GLU A 21 -99.12 -130.15 48.47
CA GLU A 21 -97.90 -129.87 47.70
C GLU A 21 -98.17 -128.86 46.56
N GLU A 22 -99.27 -129.01 45.83
CA GLU A 22 -99.71 -128.06 44.80
C GLU A 22 -100.03 -126.68 45.39
N GLU A 23 -100.73 -126.60 46.54
CA GLU A 23 -101.02 -125.35 47.22
C GLU A 23 -99.74 -124.67 47.75
N ALA A 24 -98.80 -125.44 48.30
CA ALA A 24 -97.49 -124.94 48.74
C ALA A 24 -96.65 -124.42 47.55
N ALA A 25 -96.63 -125.16 46.43
CA ALA A 25 -95.97 -124.74 45.19
C ALA A 25 -96.60 -123.45 44.64
N ARG A 26 -97.94 -123.35 44.64
CA ARG A 26 -98.66 -122.15 44.21
C ARG A 26 -98.36 -120.94 45.09
N LYS A 27 -98.40 -121.08 46.41
CA LYS A 27 -98.04 -120.00 47.36
C LYS A 27 -96.59 -119.54 47.17
N LYS A 28 -95.65 -120.47 47.00
CA LYS A 28 -94.24 -120.17 46.73
C LYS A 28 -94.04 -119.45 45.38
N ALA A 29 -94.77 -119.85 44.35
CA ALA A 29 -94.74 -119.17 43.04
C ALA A 29 -95.35 -117.75 43.10
N GLU A 30 -96.40 -117.55 43.90
CA GLU A 30 -97.02 -116.25 44.14
C GLU A 30 -96.12 -115.31 44.96
N GLU A 31 -95.49 -115.83 46.02
CA GLU A 31 -94.47 -115.12 46.81
C GLU A 31 -93.26 -114.74 45.95
N GLU A 32 -92.74 -115.65 45.13
CA GLU A 32 -91.63 -115.33 44.23
C GLU A 32 -92.06 -114.32 43.15
N ALA A 33 -93.28 -114.38 42.64
CA ALA A 33 -93.82 -113.39 41.70
C ALA A 33 -93.98 -112.00 42.36
N ALA A 34 -94.41 -111.94 43.62
CA ALA A 34 -94.50 -110.71 44.40
C ALA A 34 -93.10 -110.12 44.69
N SER A 35 -92.16 -110.95 45.13
CA SER A 35 -90.75 -110.58 45.34
C SER A 35 -90.08 -110.10 44.05
N ARG A 36 -90.30 -110.79 42.93
CA ARG A 36 -89.83 -110.37 41.59
C ARG A 36 -90.44 -109.04 41.14
N LYS A 37 -91.71 -108.75 41.47
CA LYS A 37 -92.35 -107.43 41.21
C LYS A 37 -91.72 -106.34 42.08
N ALA A 38 -91.66 -106.54 43.40
CA ALA A 38 -91.08 -105.58 44.35
C ALA A 38 -89.61 -105.25 44.01
N ARG A 39 -88.80 -106.27 43.68
CA ARG A 39 -87.39 -106.09 43.28
C ARG A 39 -87.25 -105.32 41.95
N LYS A 40 -88.15 -105.52 40.98
CA LYS A 40 -88.20 -104.73 39.74
C LYS A 40 -88.56 -103.27 40.02
N GLU A 41 -89.55 -103.02 40.87
CA GLU A 41 -89.97 -101.67 41.21
C GLU A 41 -88.91 -100.91 42.02
N ALA A 42 -88.31 -101.54 43.04
CA ALA A 42 -87.20 -100.98 43.79
C ALA A 42 -86.01 -100.64 42.87
N LYS A 43 -85.67 -101.52 41.92
CA LYS A 43 -84.62 -101.25 40.92
C LYS A 43 -84.99 -100.10 39.97
N LYS A 44 -86.27 -99.94 39.62
CA LYS A 44 -86.76 -98.79 38.82
C LYS A 44 -86.62 -97.48 39.60
N ARG A 45 -87.18 -97.41 40.81
CA ARG A 45 -87.11 -96.23 41.69
C ARG A 45 -85.65 -95.81 41.96
N ALA A 46 -84.77 -96.77 42.26
CA ALA A 46 -83.34 -96.50 42.47
C ALA A 46 -82.62 -95.99 41.21
N LYS A 47 -83.02 -96.43 40.00
CA LYS A 47 -82.50 -95.89 38.74
C LYS A 47 -82.96 -94.44 38.52
N GLU A 48 -84.25 -94.18 38.71
CA GLU A 48 -84.85 -92.86 38.53
C GLU A 48 -84.28 -91.83 39.54
N GLU A 49 -84.03 -92.25 40.79
CA GLU A 49 -83.36 -91.42 41.80
C GLU A 49 -81.89 -91.13 41.43
N ALA A 50 -81.15 -92.13 40.94
CA ALA A 50 -79.77 -91.95 40.49
C ALA A 50 -79.66 -91.06 39.25
N GLU A 51 -80.61 -91.14 38.31
CA GLU A 51 -80.67 -90.27 37.13
C GLU A 51 -81.08 -88.84 37.52
N ARG A 52 -82.03 -88.68 38.46
CA ARG A 52 -82.37 -87.37 39.03
C ARG A 52 -81.17 -86.71 39.71
N LYS A 53 -80.44 -87.43 40.58
CA LYS A 53 -79.26 -86.91 41.28
C LYS A 53 -78.15 -86.47 40.30
N LYS A 54 -77.92 -87.23 39.23
CA LYS A 54 -76.97 -86.86 38.17
C LYS A 54 -77.40 -85.60 37.41
N ALA A 55 -78.69 -85.47 37.07
CA ALA A 55 -79.22 -84.28 36.41
C ALA A 55 -79.12 -83.03 37.30
N GLU A 56 -79.35 -83.18 38.61
CA GLU A 56 -79.21 -82.11 39.61
C GLU A 56 -77.75 -81.68 39.78
N GLU A 57 -76.81 -82.64 39.85
CA GLU A 57 -75.37 -82.38 39.88
C GLU A 57 -74.87 -81.69 38.59
N GLU A 58 -75.30 -82.14 37.40
CA GLU A 58 -74.92 -81.50 36.14
C GLU A 58 -75.49 -80.07 36.05
N ALA A 59 -76.73 -79.85 36.47
CA ALA A 59 -77.34 -78.52 36.51
C ALA A 59 -76.59 -77.58 37.46
N ALA A 60 -76.22 -78.04 38.65
CA ALA A 60 -75.41 -77.28 39.61
C ALA A 60 -74.02 -76.96 39.03
N ARG A 61 -73.32 -77.96 38.44
CA ARG A 61 -72.02 -77.79 37.78
C ARG A 61 -72.08 -76.82 36.60
N LYS A 62 -73.16 -76.84 35.82
CA LYS A 62 -73.42 -75.94 34.68
C LYS A 62 -73.70 -74.51 35.14
N LYS A 63 -74.43 -74.32 36.24
CA LYS A 63 -74.62 -73.01 36.89
C LYS A 63 -73.31 -72.45 37.42
N ALA A 64 -72.56 -73.23 38.21
CA ALA A 64 -71.25 -72.83 38.74
C ALA A 64 -70.26 -72.47 37.62
N ARG A 65 -70.21 -73.26 36.53
CA ARG A 65 -69.37 -72.96 35.36
C ARG A 65 -69.79 -71.67 34.64
N ARG A 66 -71.09 -71.35 34.58
CA ARG A 66 -71.58 -70.07 34.03
C ARG A 66 -71.15 -68.90 34.91
N GLU A 67 -71.37 -68.98 36.22
CA GLU A 67 -70.99 -67.91 37.16
C GLU A 67 -69.47 -67.66 37.19
N ALA A 68 -68.67 -68.73 37.17
CA ALA A 68 -67.22 -68.62 37.03
C ALA A 68 -66.80 -67.97 35.70
N ARG A 69 -67.47 -68.30 34.58
CA ARG A 69 -67.19 -67.70 33.26
C ARG A 69 -67.55 -66.21 33.22
N GLU A 70 -68.68 -65.80 33.78
CA GLU A 70 -69.05 -64.38 33.80
C GLU A 70 -68.15 -63.57 34.75
N LYS A 71 -67.77 -64.10 35.92
CA LYS A 71 -66.77 -63.48 36.81
C LYS A 71 -65.40 -63.34 36.10
N ALA A 72 -64.95 -64.37 35.39
CA ALA A 72 -63.71 -64.31 34.61
C ALA A 72 -63.75 -63.27 33.48
N LYS A 73 -64.88 -63.16 32.75
CA LYS A 73 -65.12 -62.11 31.75
C LYS A 73 -65.10 -60.71 32.37
N GLU A 74 -65.74 -60.53 33.53
CA GLU A 74 -65.82 -59.23 34.21
C GLU A 74 -64.43 -58.76 34.66
N VAL A 75 -63.62 -59.64 35.25
CA VAL A 75 -62.22 -59.36 35.61
C VAL A 75 -61.38 -59.07 34.36
N ALA A 76 -61.55 -59.83 33.28
CA ALA A 76 -60.85 -59.58 32.02
C ALA A 76 -61.23 -58.23 31.40
N ARG A 77 -62.51 -57.87 31.41
CA ARG A 77 -63.00 -56.56 30.95
C ARG A 77 -62.42 -55.43 31.81
N LYS A 78 -62.51 -55.53 33.14
CA LYS A 78 -61.98 -54.50 34.05
C LYS A 78 -60.49 -54.27 33.83
N LYS A 79 -59.69 -55.32 33.67
CA LYS A 79 -58.26 -55.21 33.33
C LYS A 79 -58.01 -54.56 31.97
N ALA A 80 -58.79 -54.91 30.94
CA ALA A 80 -58.65 -54.28 29.61
C ALA A 80 -59.06 -52.79 29.62
N GLU A 81 -60.07 -52.44 30.43
CA GLU A 81 -60.55 -51.06 30.61
C GLU A 81 -59.52 -50.21 31.39
N GLU A 82 -58.91 -50.79 32.44
CA GLU A 82 -57.80 -50.21 33.21
C GLU A 82 -56.52 -50.03 32.37
N GLU A 83 -56.13 -51.03 31.57
CA GLU A 83 -54.97 -50.96 30.68
C GLU A 83 -55.16 -49.91 29.57
N ALA A 84 -56.38 -49.82 29.00
CA ALA A 84 -56.72 -48.80 28.01
C ALA A 84 -56.73 -47.39 28.62
N ALA A 85 -57.23 -47.22 29.84
CA ALA A 85 -57.19 -45.95 30.57
C ALA A 85 -55.75 -45.53 30.86
N ARG A 86 -54.90 -46.46 31.34
CA ARG A 86 -53.48 -46.21 31.58
C ARG A 86 -52.75 -45.80 30.29
N LYS A 87 -52.96 -46.52 29.19
CA LYS A 87 -52.33 -46.20 27.89
C LYS A 87 -52.69 -44.80 27.40
N LYS A 88 -53.96 -44.39 27.52
CA LYS A 88 -54.39 -43.02 27.19
C LYS A 88 -53.72 -41.96 28.07
N ALA A 89 -53.63 -42.19 29.37
CA ALA A 89 -52.97 -41.26 30.29
C ALA A 89 -51.45 -41.15 30.02
N GLU A 90 -50.81 -42.25 29.63
CA GLU A 90 -49.39 -42.29 29.25
C GLU A 90 -49.14 -41.56 27.92
N GLU A 91 -50.01 -41.74 26.93
CA GLU A 91 -50.01 -41.04 25.63
C GLU A 91 -50.25 -39.52 25.79
N GLU A 92 -51.23 -39.11 26.60
CA GLU A 92 -51.52 -37.70 26.85
C GLU A 92 -50.38 -37.01 27.62
N ALA A 93 -49.79 -37.69 28.61
CA ALA A 93 -48.62 -37.19 29.33
C ALA A 93 -47.37 -37.07 28.43
N ALA A 94 -47.16 -38.03 27.51
CA ALA A 94 -46.09 -37.96 26.52
C ALA A 94 -46.30 -36.80 25.53
N ARG A 95 -47.53 -36.64 25.01
CA ARG A 95 -47.89 -35.52 24.13
C ARG A 95 -47.66 -34.17 24.81
N LYS A 96 -48.10 -34.02 26.06
CA LYS A 96 -47.95 -32.76 26.82
C LYS A 96 -46.47 -32.40 27.04
N LYS A 97 -45.61 -33.37 27.36
CA LYS A 97 -44.16 -33.17 27.46
C LYS A 97 -43.53 -32.74 26.13
N ALA A 98 -43.92 -33.36 25.01
CA ALA A 98 -43.43 -32.99 23.69
C ALA A 98 -43.85 -31.57 23.28
N GLU A 99 -45.07 -31.16 23.63
CA GLU A 99 -45.58 -29.80 23.41
C GLU A 99 -44.83 -28.76 24.25
N GLU A 100 -44.56 -29.06 25.52
CA GLU A 100 -43.77 -28.22 26.44
C GLU A 100 -42.31 -28.07 25.98
N GLU A 101 -41.65 -29.16 25.56
CA GLU A 101 -40.29 -29.13 25.05
C GLU A 101 -40.18 -28.35 23.72
N ALA A 102 -41.17 -28.50 22.83
CA ALA A 102 -41.24 -27.75 21.58
C ALA A 102 -41.48 -26.25 21.82
N ALA A 103 -42.33 -25.88 22.79
CA ALA A 103 -42.54 -24.50 23.19
C ALA A 103 -41.25 -23.89 23.78
N ARG A 104 -40.55 -24.63 24.65
CA ARG A 104 -39.26 -24.20 25.22
C ARG A 104 -38.21 -23.97 24.14
N LYS A 105 -38.06 -24.89 23.18
CA LYS A 105 -37.09 -24.75 22.08
C LYS A 105 -37.35 -23.51 21.22
N LYS A 106 -38.62 -23.20 20.90
CA LYS A 106 -38.98 -21.97 20.19
C LYS A 106 -38.62 -20.71 20.96
N ALA A 107 -38.88 -20.67 22.27
CA ALA A 107 -38.53 -19.53 23.11
C ALA A 107 -37.00 -19.33 23.21
N GLU A 108 -36.23 -20.43 23.26
CA GLU A 108 -34.76 -20.41 23.27
C GLU A 108 -34.18 -19.93 21.92
N GLU A 109 -34.76 -20.38 20.80
CA GLU A 109 -34.40 -19.94 19.44
C GLU A 109 -34.72 -18.45 19.21
N GLU A 110 -35.90 -17.97 19.62
CA GLU A 110 -36.30 -16.57 19.48
C GLU A 110 -35.44 -15.63 20.35
N ALA A 111 -35.11 -16.06 21.58
CA ALA A 111 -34.19 -15.33 22.45
C ALA A 111 -32.77 -15.26 21.87
N ALA A 112 -32.26 -16.36 21.32
CA ALA A 112 -30.96 -16.41 20.64
C ALA A 112 -30.93 -15.51 19.41
N ARG A 113 -31.97 -15.55 18.57
CA ARG A 113 -32.12 -14.67 17.40
C ARG A 113 -32.12 -13.19 17.80
N LYS A 114 -32.93 -12.82 18.80
CA LYS A 114 -33.03 -11.43 19.26
C LYS A 114 -31.68 -10.91 19.78
N LYS A 115 -30.93 -11.73 20.51
CA LYS A 115 -29.60 -11.39 21.01
C LYS A 115 -28.58 -11.20 19.88
N ALA A 116 -28.63 -12.03 18.84
CA ALA A 116 -27.77 -11.89 17.66
C ALA A 116 -28.11 -10.61 16.85
N GLU A 117 -29.39 -10.25 16.75
CA GLU A 117 -29.84 -9.03 16.10
C GLU A 117 -29.39 -7.76 16.86
N GLU A 118 -29.48 -7.77 18.19
CA GLU A 118 -28.97 -6.71 19.06
C GLU A 118 -27.44 -6.54 18.96
N GLU A 119 -26.67 -7.64 18.95
CA GLU A 119 -25.21 -7.58 18.82
C GLU A 119 -24.78 -7.08 17.43
N ALA A 120 -25.51 -7.46 16.37
CA ALA A 120 -25.28 -6.98 15.01
C ALA A 120 -25.62 -5.49 14.86
N ALA A 121 -26.69 -5.01 15.50
CA ALA A 121 -27.04 -3.59 15.55
C ALA A 121 -25.96 -2.78 16.29
N ARG A 122 -25.48 -3.28 17.44
CA ARG A 122 -24.39 -2.65 18.20
C ARG A 122 -23.10 -2.54 17.37
N LYS A 123 -22.69 -3.61 16.69
CA LYS A 123 -21.49 -3.62 15.83
C LYS A 123 -21.57 -2.58 14.70
N LYS A 124 -22.72 -2.44 14.05
CA LYS A 124 -22.94 -1.40 13.02
C LYS A 124 -22.82 0.02 13.58
N ALA A 125 -23.38 0.28 14.78
CA ALA A 125 -23.28 1.59 15.42
C ALA A 125 -21.84 1.93 15.82
N GLU A 126 -21.07 0.94 16.29
CA GLU A 126 -19.65 1.09 16.62
C GLU A 126 -18.78 1.35 15.38
N GLU A 127 -19.05 0.64 14.28
CA GLU A 127 -18.39 0.84 12.97
C GLU A 127 -18.69 2.23 12.36
N GLU A 128 -19.95 2.69 12.40
CA GLU A 128 -20.32 4.02 11.89
C GLU A 128 -19.70 5.15 12.73
N ALA A 129 -19.63 4.99 14.05
CA ALA A 129 -18.97 5.94 14.95
C ALA A 129 -17.45 5.99 14.74
N ALA A 130 -16.81 4.83 14.52
CA ALA A 130 -15.39 4.76 14.17
C ALA A 130 -15.11 5.44 12.81
N ARG A 131 -15.97 5.20 11.81
CA ARG A 131 -15.86 5.86 10.50
C ARG A 131 -15.99 7.38 10.61
N LYS A 132 -16.97 7.89 11.35
CA LYS A 132 -17.16 9.33 11.58
C LYS A 132 -15.93 9.98 12.22
N LYS A 133 -15.33 9.34 13.23
CA LYS A 133 -14.06 9.82 13.82
C LYS A 133 -12.91 9.86 12.82
N ALA A 134 -12.76 8.84 11.98
CA ALA A 134 -11.70 8.81 10.96
C ALA A 134 -11.90 9.89 9.89
N GLU A 135 -13.14 10.18 9.51
CA GLU A 135 -13.50 11.24 8.55
C GLU A 135 -13.23 12.64 9.13
N GLU A 136 -13.55 12.86 10.41
CA GLU A 136 -13.25 14.10 11.15
C GLU A 136 -11.73 14.32 11.35
N GLU A 137 -10.97 13.28 11.71
CA GLU A 137 -9.50 13.33 11.78
C GLU A 137 -8.87 13.69 10.43
N ALA A 138 -9.35 13.08 9.35
CA ALA A 138 -8.86 13.34 8.00
C ALA A 138 -9.20 14.76 7.51
N ALA A 139 -10.38 15.28 7.84
CA ALA A 139 -10.76 16.66 7.57
C ALA A 139 -9.88 17.65 8.34
N ARG A 140 -9.63 17.38 9.64
CA ARG A 140 -8.75 18.21 10.48
C ARG A 140 -7.31 18.25 9.94
N LYS A 141 -6.74 17.10 9.58
CA LYS A 141 -5.38 17.00 9.02
C LYS A 141 -5.23 17.79 7.71
N LYS A 142 -6.23 17.72 6.82
CA LYS A 142 -6.24 18.54 5.59
C LYS A 142 -6.30 20.05 5.88
N ALA A 143 -7.11 20.48 6.83
CA ALA A 143 -7.20 21.89 7.21
C ALA A 143 -5.88 22.41 7.82
N GLU A 144 -5.20 21.58 8.62
CA GLU A 144 -3.89 21.90 9.20
C GLU A 144 -2.79 21.97 8.13
N GLU A 145 -2.77 21.04 7.17
CA GLU A 145 -1.86 21.03 6.01
C GLU A 145 -2.07 22.25 5.09
N GLU A 146 -3.32 22.62 4.79
CA GLU A 146 -3.62 23.79 3.97
C GLU A 146 -3.23 25.11 4.67
N ALA A 147 -3.43 25.20 5.98
CA ALA A 147 -3.00 26.34 6.79
C ALA A 147 -1.47 26.44 6.89
N ALA A 148 -0.76 25.32 7.02
CA ALA A 148 0.70 25.26 6.99
C ALA A 148 1.24 25.71 5.61
N ARG A 149 0.65 25.22 4.51
CA ARG A 149 1.00 25.62 3.15
C ARG A 149 0.82 27.13 2.94
N LYS A 150 -0.33 27.69 3.35
CA LYS A 150 -0.60 29.14 3.23
C LYS A 150 0.44 29.99 3.96
N LYS A 151 0.84 29.60 5.18
CA LYS A 151 1.93 30.28 5.93
C LYS A 151 3.27 30.21 5.20
N ALA A 152 3.63 29.05 4.64
CA ALA A 152 4.88 28.88 3.91
C ALA A 152 4.92 29.72 2.62
N GLU A 153 3.78 29.82 1.92
CA GLU A 153 3.62 30.64 0.71
C GLU A 153 3.68 32.15 1.02
N GLU A 154 3.06 32.59 2.12
CA GLU A 154 3.14 33.96 2.63
C GLU A 154 4.56 34.36 3.09
N GLU A 155 5.27 33.47 3.81
CA GLU A 155 6.66 33.72 4.23
C GLU A 155 7.62 33.77 3.03
N ALA A 156 7.41 32.91 2.02
CA ALA A 156 8.19 32.93 0.78
C ALA A 156 7.92 34.19 -0.06
N ALA A 157 6.67 34.67 -0.12
CA ALA A 157 6.33 35.94 -0.76
C ALA A 157 6.99 37.12 -0.04
N ARG A 158 6.98 37.13 1.30
CA ARG A 158 7.64 38.17 2.11
C ARG A 158 9.16 38.20 1.88
N LYS A 159 9.82 37.04 1.87
CA LYS A 159 11.28 36.95 1.60
C LYS A 159 11.64 37.49 0.22
N LYS A 160 10.87 37.16 -0.83
CA LYS A 160 11.07 37.72 -2.18
C LYS A 160 10.92 39.24 -2.23
N ALA A 161 9.91 39.80 -1.54
CA ALA A 161 9.71 41.25 -1.48
C ALA A 161 10.86 41.97 -0.74
N GLU A 162 11.38 41.37 0.33
CA GLU A 162 12.53 41.89 1.09
C GLU A 162 13.84 41.82 0.27
N GLU A 163 14.07 40.72 -0.46
CA GLU A 163 15.21 40.55 -1.36
C GLU A 163 15.16 41.52 -2.56
N GLU A 164 13.99 41.74 -3.17
CA GLU A 164 13.84 42.73 -4.25
C GLU A 164 14.05 44.17 -3.75
N ALA A 165 13.56 44.49 -2.55
CA ALA A 165 13.79 45.79 -1.92
C ALA A 165 15.27 46.01 -1.55
N ALA A 166 15.97 44.98 -1.08
CA ALA A 166 17.41 45.02 -0.83
C ALA A 166 18.20 45.22 -2.12
N ARG A 167 17.85 44.49 -3.20
CA ARG A 167 18.46 44.65 -4.52
C ARG A 167 18.28 46.07 -5.07
N LYS A 168 17.06 46.64 -5.01
CA LYS A 168 16.79 48.02 -5.47
C LYS A 168 17.63 49.05 -4.72
N LYS A 169 17.77 48.92 -3.39
CA LYS A 169 18.66 49.79 -2.60
C LYS A 169 20.13 49.67 -3.01
N ALA A 170 20.62 48.45 -3.26
CA ALA A 170 22.00 48.24 -3.71
C ALA A 170 22.26 48.83 -5.11
N GLU A 171 21.28 48.71 -6.02
CA GLU A 171 21.35 49.27 -7.37
C GLU A 171 21.31 50.81 -7.36
N GLU A 172 20.47 51.41 -6.51
CA GLU A 172 20.41 52.86 -6.29
C GLU A 172 21.70 53.41 -5.65
N GLU A 173 22.27 52.72 -4.66
CA GLU A 173 23.53 53.14 -4.02
C GLU A 173 24.73 53.02 -4.98
N ALA A 174 24.75 51.99 -5.83
CA ALA A 174 25.74 51.83 -6.90
C ALA A 174 25.60 52.89 -8.00
N ALA A 175 24.37 53.25 -8.38
CA ALA A 175 24.12 54.36 -9.32
C ALA A 175 24.58 55.70 -8.74
N ARG A 176 24.30 55.97 -7.45
CA ARG A 176 24.77 57.16 -6.75
C ARG A 176 26.30 57.24 -6.69
N LYS A 177 26.99 56.15 -6.35
CA LYS A 177 28.47 56.09 -6.34
C LYS A 177 29.07 56.39 -7.71
N LYS A 178 28.52 55.83 -8.80
CA LYS A 178 28.95 56.14 -10.17
C LYS A 178 28.74 57.61 -10.53
N ALA A 179 27.62 58.23 -10.15
CA ALA A 179 27.36 59.64 -10.40
C ALA A 179 28.33 60.56 -9.63
N GLU A 180 28.67 60.19 -8.38
CA GLU A 180 29.65 60.92 -7.56
C GLU A 180 31.07 60.78 -8.12
N GLU A 181 31.48 59.59 -8.57
CA GLU A 181 32.76 59.33 -9.23
C GLU A 181 32.89 60.09 -10.57
N GLU A 182 31.84 60.12 -11.39
CA GLU A 182 31.86 60.86 -12.66
C GLU A 182 31.91 62.39 -12.43
N ALA A 183 31.23 62.90 -11.40
CA ALA A 183 31.28 64.30 -11.00
C ALA A 183 32.65 64.68 -10.41
N ALA A 184 33.29 63.80 -9.63
CA ALA A 184 34.66 63.98 -9.13
C ALA A 184 35.67 64.00 -10.30
N ARG A 185 35.53 63.09 -11.26
CA ARG A 185 36.36 63.05 -12.47
C ARG A 185 36.23 64.34 -13.30
N LYS A 186 35.00 64.82 -13.54
CA LYS A 186 34.76 66.09 -14.27
C LYS A 186 35.43 67.29 -13.58
N LYS A 187 35.34 67.39 -12.25
CA LYS A 187 36.04 68.43 -11.48
C LYS A 187 37.57 68.34 -11.58
N ALA A 188 38.13 67.12 -11.53
CA ALA A 188 39.56 66.91 -11.67
C ALA A 188 40.07 67.28 -13.09
N GLU A 189 39.27 66.97 -14.13
CA GLU A 189 39.57 67.31 -15.51
C GLU A 189 39.49 68.83 -15.75
N GLU A 190 38.48 69.51 -15.19
CA GLU A 190 38.34 70.98 -15.21
C GLU A 190 39.50 71.68 -14.49
N GLU A 191 39.90 71.20 -13.29
CA GLU A 191 41.02 71.79 -12.55
C GLU A 191 42.37 71.56 -13.26
N ALA A 192 42.56 70.40 -13.89
CA ALA A 192 43.73 70.11 -14.71
C ALA A 192 43.78 70.96 -15.99
N ALA A 193 42.63 71.20 -16.64
CA ALA A 193 42.53 72.11 -17.78
C ALA A 193 42.84 73.56 -17.38
N ARG A 194 42.31 74.01 -16.24
CA ARG A 194 42.61 75.34 -15.68
C ARG A 194 44.10 75.51 -15.37
N LYS A 195 44.74 74.53 -14.73
CA LYS A 195 46.19 74.56 -14.43
C LYS A 195 47.03 74.64 -15.70
N LYS A 196 46.70 73.89 -16.76
CA LYS A 196 47.37 73.98 -18.07
C LYS A 196 47.21 75.36 -18.71
N ALA A 197 46.01 75.95 -18.66
CA ALA A 197 45.76 77.29 -19.20
C ALA A 197 46.54 78.38 -18.43
N GLU A 198 46.66 78.24 -17.11
CA GLU A 198 47.45 79.14 -16.26
C GLU A 198 48.95 79.01 -16.52
N GLU A 199 49.47 77.78 -16.68
CA GLU A 199 50.86 77.51 -17.05
C GLU A 199 51.19 78.08 -18.45
N GLU A 200 50.33 77.90 -19.45
CA GLU A 200 50.56 78.45 -20.79
C GLU A 200 50.49 79.99 -20.78
N ALA A 201 49.57 80.59 -20.03
CA ALA A 201 49.50 82.04 -19.86
C ALA A 201 50.75 82.61 -19.16
N ALA A 202 51.26 81.93 -18.14
CA ALA A 202 52.52 82.29 -17.47
C ALA A 202 53.72 82.16 -18.44
N ARG A 203 53.81 81.05 -19.19
CA ARG A 203 54.84 80.80 -20.21
C ARG A 203 54.80 81.84 -21.34
N LYS A 204 53.61 82.31 -21.72
CA LYS A 204 53.42 83.37 -22.72
C LYS A 204 53.92 84.72 -22.19
N LYS A 205 53.56 85.10 -20.96
CA LYS A 205 54.07 86.31 -20.28
C LYS A 205 55.60 86.29 -20.15
N ALA A 206 56.18 85.16 -19.73
CA ALA A 206 57.63 85.00 -19.59
C ALA A 206 58.37 85.17 -20.94
N LYS A 207 57.81 84.64 -22.04
CA LYS A 207 58.34 84.86 -23.39
C LYS A 207 58.25 86.34 -23.81
N GLU A 208 57.15 87.02 -23.52
CA GLU A 208 56.95 88.43 -23.85
C GLU A 208 57.91 89.34 -23.06
N GLU A 209 58.11 89.07 -21.78
CA GLU A 209 59.08 89.80 -20.95
C GLU A 209 60.53 89.57 -21.42
N ALA A 210 60.89 88.33 -21.78
CA ALA A 210 62.19 88.02 -22.35
C ALA A 210 62.42 88.72 -23.70
N ALA A 211 61.40 88.81 -24.55
CA ALA A 211 61.45 89.56 -25.80
C ALA A 211 61.61 91.08 -25.54
N ARG A 212 60.86 91.65 -24.60
CA ARG A 212 61.01 93.05 -24.18
C ARG A 212 62.40 93.37 -23.63
N LYS A 213 63.01 92.46 -22.88
CA LYS A 213 64.38 92.59 -22.37
C LYS A 213 65.39 92.64 -23.52
N LYS A 214 65.33 91.70 -24.48
CA LYS A 214 66.20 91.71 -25.67
C LYS A 214 66.07 92.99 -26.50
N VAL A 215 64.84 93.43 -26.80
CA VAL A 215 64.62 94.67 -27.58
C VAL A 215 65.15 95.91 -26.84
N LYS A 216 65.09 95.95 -25.50
CA LYS A 216 65.70 97.03 -24.71
C LYS A 216 67.24 96.99 -24.74
N GLU A 217 67.81 95.80 -24.65
CA GLU A 217 69.25 95.55 -24.69
C GLU A 217 69.86 95.91 -26.06
N GLU A 218 69.20 95.50 -27.15
CA GLU A 218 69.55 95.88 -28.53
C GLU A 218 69.43 97.40 -28.76
N ALA A 219 68.40 98.05 -28.21
CA ALA A 219 68.22 99.50 -28.30
C ALA A 219 69.26 100.30 -27.49
N GLU A 220 69.75 99.76 -26.37
CA GLU A 220 70.85 100.37 -25.60
C GLU A 220 72.21 100.14 -26.27
N ALA A 221 72.46 98.95 -26.83
CA ALA A 221 73.63 98.68 -27.66
C ALA A 221 73.70 99.61 -28.89
N CYS A 222 72.58 99.86 -29.57
CA CYS A 222 72.51 100.77 -30.72
C CYS A 222 72.89 102.21 -30.35
N LYS A 223 72.45 102.72 -29.19
CA LYS A 223 72.80 104.07 -28.70
C LYS A 223 74.29 104.19 -28.37
N ASN A 224 74.85 103.17 -27.71
CA ASN A 224 76.27 103.15 -27.36
C ASN A 224 77.16 103.15 -28.62
N ALA A 225 76.77 102.39 -29.65
CA ALA A 225 77.45 102.38 -30.94
C ALA A 225 77.34 103.73 -31.69
N GLU A 226 76.20 104.43 -31.60
CA GLU A 226 76.04 105.78 -32.16
C GLU A 226 76.95 106.80 -31.46
N GLU A 227 77.06 106.75 -30.13
CA GLU A 227 77.95 107.64 -29.37
C GLU A 227 79.43 107.37 -29.66
N GLU A 228 79.85 106.10 -29.74
CA GLU A 228 81.22 105.72 -30.13
C GLU A 228 81.56 106.18 -31.55
N ALA A 229 80.63 106.00 -32.50
CA ALA A 229 80.79 106.51 -33.86
C ALA A 229 80.92 108.05 -33.89
N ALA A 230 80.11 108.76 -33.10
CA ALA A 230 80.19 110.20 -32.96
C ALA A 230 81.52 110.68 -32.34
N LEU A 231 82.08 109.93 -31.38
CA LEU A 231 83.43 110.17 -30.84
C LEU A 231 84.50 109.95 -31.93
N SER A 232 84.45 108.82 -32.64
CA SER A 232 85.37 108.51 -33.76
C SER A 232 85.40 109.63 -34.82
N VAL A 233 84.24 110.19 -35.17
CA VAL A 233 84.12 111.33 -36.10
C VAL A 233 84.72 112.61 -35.52
N LYS A 234 84.48 112.92 -34.24
CA LYS A 234 85.10 114.07 -33.53
C LYS A 234 86.63 113.95 -33.55
N GLU A 235 87.19 112.77 -33.35
CA GLU A 235 88.64 112.52 -33.40
C GLU A 235 89.24 112.63 -34.81
N LYS A 236 88.61 112.02 -35.81
CA LYS A 236 88.99 112.18 -37.23
C LYS A 236 89.03 113.65 -37.63
N ARG A 237 88.06 114.47 -37.14
CA ARG A 237 88.03 115.93 -37.35
C ARG A 237 89.15 116.68 -36.61
N LYS A 238 89.54 116.28 -35.39
CA LYS A 238 90.73 116.80 -34.69
C LYS A 238 92.02 116.48 -35.45
N LEU A 239 92.16 115.23 -35.93
CA LEU A 239 93.33 114.79 -36.70
C LEU A 239 93.45 115.55 -38.03
N ALA A 240 92.34 115.77 -38.74
CA ALA A 240 92.31 116.58 -39.95
C ALA A 240 92.79 118.03 -39.72
N LYS A 241 92.34 118.68 -38.63
CA LYS A 241 92.85 120.01 -38.24
C LYS A 241 94.37 119.99 -37.99
N ARG A 242 94.90 119.00 -37.25
CA ARG A 242 96.35 118.86 -36.99
C ARG A 242 97.17 118.50 -38.24
N LYS A 243 96.57 117.86 -39.26
CA LYS A 243 97.18 117.67 -40.60
C LYS A 243 97.23 118.99 -41.38
N LEU A 244 96.14 119.76 -41.39
CA LEU A 244 96.06 121.06 -42.07
C LEU A 244 97.02 122.10 -41.46
N GLU A 245 97.16 122.11 -40.13
CA GLU A 245 98.13 122.95 -39.42
C GLU A 245 99.58 122.59 -39.76
N ARG A 246 99.92 121.29 -39.83
CA ARG A 246 101.23 120.82 -40.32
C ARG A 246 101.49 121.24 -41.77
N TYR A 247 100.49 121.16 -42.64
CA TYR A 247 100.60 121.66 -44.02
C TYR A 247 100.88 123.17 -44.06
N ARG A 248 100.18 123.99 -43.27
CA ARG A 248 100.49 125.44 -43.14
C ARG A 248 101.92 125.69 -42.69
N LYS A 249 102.43 124.93 -41.70
CA LYS A 249 103.81 125.03 -41.21
C LYS A 249 104.84 124.59 -42.27
N GLN A 250 104.56 123.51 -43.02
CA GLN A 250 105.42 123.08 -44.13
C GLN A 250 105.47 124.08 -45.30
N VAL A 251 104.34 124.73 -45.63
CA VAL A 251 104.31 125.79 -46.66
C VAL A 251 105.13 127.01 -46.21
N ALA A 252 105.02 127.43 -44.94
CA ALA A 252 105.86 128.50 -44.39
C ALA A 252 107.36 128.15 -44.45
N LEU A 253 107.75 126.92 -44.09
CA LEU A 253 109.13 126.45 -44.17
C LEU A 253 109.67 126.36 -45.60
N ARG A 254 108.82 126.07 -46.60
CA ARG A 254 109.22 126.02 -48.03
C ARG A 254 109.65 127.36 -48.62
N HIS A 255 109.45 128.48 -47.93
CA HIS A 255 109.94 129.80 -48.36
C HIS A 255 111.39 130.11 -47.92
N GLN A 256 112.10 129.16 -47.29
CA GLN A 256 113.56 129.20 -47.17
C GLN A 256 114.20 128.11 -48.08
N LYS A 257 115.23 128.51 -48.85
CA LYS A 257 116.11 127.67 -49.68
C LYS A 257 117.15 126.92 -48.81
N PRO A 258 117.90 125.88 -49.30
CA PRO A 258 118.02 125.34 -50.68
C PRO A 258 117.97 123.77 -50.87
N SER A 259 117.89 123.30 -52.14
CA SER A 259 118.45 122.05 -52.78
C SER A 259 118.21 120.54 -52.29
N ALA A 260 117.37 119.74 -53.03
CA ALA A 260 117.40 118.27 -53.48
C ALA A 260 117.05 116.91 -52.65
N GLN A 261 115.89 116.13 -52.90
CA GLN A 261 115.45 114.60 -52.72
C GLN A 261 114.61 113.94 -51.45
N GLU A 262 113.90 112.73 -51.19
CA GLU A 262 113.16 111.40 -51.71
C GLU A 262 112.40 110.55 -50.50
N LYS A 263 111.66 109.33 -50.33
CA LYS A 263 110.75 108.21 -50.96
C LYS A 263 109.92 107.12 -49.99
N GLU A 264 109.34 105.90 -50.38
CA GLU A 264 108.16 104.98 -49.81
C GLU A 264 108.32 103.36 -49.50
N ALA A 265 107.47 102.25 -49.20
CA ALA A 265 106.02 101.68 -48.90
C ALA A 265 105.82 100.07 -48.44
N LEU A 266 104.58 99.39 -48.22
CA LEU A 266 104.07 97.86 -48.12
C LEU A 266 103.27 97.24 -46.81
N VAL A 267 102.59 96.03 -46.46
CA VAL A 267 101.79 94.69 -46.88
C VAL A 267 101.36 93.71 -45.60
N ALA A 268 100.55 92.56 -45.30
CA ALA A 268 99.40 91.50 -45.60
C ALA A 268 98.99 90.52 -44.30
N ALA A 269 98.20 89.37 -44.00
CA ALA A 269 97.14 88.24 -44.37
C ALA A 269 96.63 87.30 -43.08
N ALA A 270 95.86 86.13 -42.79
CA ALA A 270 94.84 84.97 -43.18
C ALA A 270 94.44 83.92 -41.94
N THR A 271 93.67 82.75 -41.69
CA THR A 271 92.43 81.76 -41.99
C THR A 271 92.35 80.43 -41.00
N ALA A 272 91.51 79.30 -40.74
CA ALA A 272 90.12 78.51 -40.83
C ALA A 272 90.09 77.02 -40.05
N GLN A 273 89.22 75.92 -39.81
CA GLN A 273 87.77 75.26 -39.60
C GLN A 273 87.79 73.63 -39.21
N GLY A 274 86.91 72.56 -38.83
CA GLY A 274 85.50 71.92 -38.45
C GLY A 274 85.47 70.27 -38.19
N VAL A 275 84.56 69.20 -37.88
CA VAL A 275 83.16 68.60 -37.38
C VAL A 275 83.09 66.92 -37.27
N MET A 276 82.18 65.87 -36.93
CA MET A 276 80.85 65.26 -36.25
C MET A 276 80.65 63.60 -36.39
N ASP A 277 79.76 62.55 -35.99
CA ASP A 277 78.54 62.03 -35.11
C ASP A 277 78.16 60.37 -35.02
N VAL A 278 77.08 59.70 -34.35
CA VAL A 278 76.86 58.14 -33.97
C VAL A 278 75.40 57.33 -33.65
N PRO A 279 75.14 55.90 -33.65
CA PRO A 279 73.81 55.04 -33.41
C PRO A 279 73.67 53.50 -32.74
N LEU A 280 72.47 52.72 -32.54
CA LEU A 280 72.22 51.27 -31.89
C LEU A 280 70.81 50.33 -31.98
N VAL A 281 70.61 48.97 -31.56
CA VAL A 281 69.32 47.97 -31.56
C VAL A 281 69.34 46.47 -30.81
N GLN A 282 68.50 45.30 -30.60
CA GLN A 282 67.09 44.54 -30.66
C GLN A 282 66.88 42.97 -30.06
N VAL A 283 65.68 42.24 -29.75
CA VAL A 283 65.42 40.70 -29.29
C VAL A 283 63.93 39.92 -29.13
N SER A 284 63.65 38.51 -29.03
CA SER A 284 62.31 37.67 -28.65
C SER A 284 62.17 36.00 -28.53
N ALA A 285 61.05 35.22 -28.05
CA ALA A 285 60.77 33.63 -27.92
C ALA A 285 59.35 32.85 -27.47
N ARG A 286 59.03 31.43 -27.55
CA ARG A 286 57.81 30.50 -27.04
C ARG A 286 57.84 28.84 -27.21
N GLY A 287 57.01 27.69 -26.91
CA GLY A 287 55.68 27.04 -26.30
C GLY A 287 55.32 25.40 -26.40
N GLY A 288 54.20 24.68 -25.85
CA GLY A 288 53.76 23.12 -25.88
C GLY A 288 52.32 22.59 -25.22
N ALA A 289 51.62 21.36 -24.97
CA ALA A 289 51.43 19.77 -25.11
C ALA A 289 49.98 19.14 -24.54
N ALA A 290 49.30 17.88 -24.32
CA ALA A 290 49.14 16.29 -24.45
C ALA A 290 47.67 15.65 -23.92
N ALA A 291 47.01 14.40 -23.70
CA ALA A 291 46.84 12.81 -23.81
C ALA A 291 45.36 12.18 -23.33
N GLY A 292 44.66 10.93 -23.17
CA GLY A 292 44.52 9.32 -23.24
C GLY A 292 43.11 8.66 -22.62
N THR A 293 42.44 7.40 -22.41
CA THR A 293 42.24 5.82 -22.64
C THR A 293 40.84 5.16 -22.00
N SER A 294 40.18 3.89 -21.84
CA SER A 294 40.06 2.32 -22.13
C SER A 294 38.80 1.41 -21.47
N ASP A 295 38.35 0.08 -21.78
CA ASP A 295 37.08 -0.78 -21.25
C ASP A 295 36.86 -2.46 -21.39
N GLU A 296 35.77 -3.27 -20.92
CA GLU A 296 35.51 -4.86 -20.87
C GLU A 296 34.06 -5.75 -20.93
N ALA A 297 33.77 -7.06 -20.41
CA ALA A 297 32.68 -8.16 -20.85
C ALA A 297 31.66 -9.23 -19.98
N PRO A 298 31.48 -10.68 -20.03
CA PRO A 298 30.18 -11.61 -20.10
C PRO A 298 29.83 -13.06 -19.29
N PRO A 299 28.70 -13.96 -19.47
CA PRO A 299 28.12 -15.11 -18.56
C PRO A 299 27.44 -16.55 -19.02
N THR A 300 27.03 -17.53 -18.11
CA THR A 300 25.79 -18.48 -18.07
C THR A 300 25.75 -19.68 -17.02
N SER A 301 24.58 -20.11 -16.46
CA SER A 301 24.35 -21.44 -15.75
C SER A 301 22.92 -21.88 -15.30
N GLU A 302 21.84 -21.09 -15.40
CA GLU A 302 20.56 -21.39 -14.69
C GLU A 302 19.47 -22.16 -15.50
N GLU A 303 19.68 -22.43 -16.79
CA GLU A 303 18.58 -22.76 -17.72
C GLU A 303 17.86 -24.10 -17.45
N THR A 304 18.54 -25.12 -16.93
CA THR A 304 17.97 -26.48 -16.73
C THR A 304 16.92 -26.59 -15.64
N LEU A 305 16.68 -25.54 -14.84
CA LEU A 305 15.60 -25.50 -13.85
C LEU A 305 14.27 -24.90 -14.38
N LEU A 306 14.27 -24.29 -15.57
CA LEU A 306 13.10 -23.59 -16.13
C LEU A 306 12.01 -24.50 -16.74
N ALA A 307 12.29 -25.79 -16.93
CA ALA A 307 11.46 -26.67 -17.77
C ALA A 307 10.43 -27.55 -17.02
N ASN A 308 10.39 -27.52 -15.68
CA ASN A 308 9.61 -28.48 -14.88
C ASN A 308 8.52 -27.79 -14.04
N ALA A 309 7.27 -28.24 -14.21
CA ALA A 309 6.11 -27.70 -13.49
C ALA A 309 6.28 -27.78 -11.96
N LEU A 310 6.08 -26.64 -11.28
CA LEU A 310 6.34 -26.52 -9.85
C LEU A 310 5.14 -27.02 -9.03
N ILE A 311 5.32 -28.14 -8.33
CA ILE A 311 4.32 -28.72 -7.44
C ILE A 311 4.40 -28.04 -6.06
N LEU A 312 3.30 -27.47 -5.57
CA LEU A 312 3.22 -26.84 -4.25
C LEU A 312 3.41 -27.87 -3.11
N PRO A 313 3.79 -27.47 -1.88
CA PRO A 313 4.14 -28.39 -0.79
C PRO A 313 3.06 -29.44 -0.46
N ASN A 314 1.79 -29.10 -0.61
CA ASN A 314 0.66 -30.01 -0.35
C ASN A 314 0.43 -31.06 -1.46
N GLY A 315 1.13 -30.98 -2.59
CA GLY A 315 0.99 -31.91 -3.72
C GLY A 315 -0.28 -31.76 -4.57
N ASN A 316 -1.27 -30.99 -4.12
CA ASN A 316 -2.58 -30.86 -4.75
C ASN A 316 -2.62 -29.91 -5.97
N VAL A 317 -1.66 -28.98 -6.07
CA VAL A 317 -1.62 -27.93 -7.09
C VAL A 317 -0.25 -27.91 -7.76
N THR A 318 -0.26 -27.88 -9.09
CA THR A 318 0.91 -27.82 -9.96
C THR A 318 0.87 -26.54 -10.79
N ILE A 319 1.92 -25.73 -10.69
CA ILE A 319 2.12 -24.55 -11.53
C ILE A 319 2.75 -25.01 -12.85
N GLU A 320 1.97 -25.01 -13.92
CA GLU A 320 2.37 -25.43 -15.25
C GLU A 320 3.23 -24.39 -15.96
N ARG A 321 2.98 -23.10 -15.68
CA ARG A 321 3.70 -21.97 -16.25
C ARG A 321 3.66 -20.78 -15.30
N PHE A 322 4.76 -20.04 -15.24
CA PHE A 322 4.81 -18.73 -14.61
C PHE A 322 5.72 -17.79 -15.42
N ASP A 323 5.12 -16.69 -15.89
CA ASP A 323 5.76 -15.56 -16.53
C ASP A 323 5.37 -14.29 -15.75
N ASP A 324 6.10 -13.19 -15.91
CA ASP A 324 5.78 -11.83 -15.38
C ASP A 324 4.32 -11.40 -15.54
N ASN A 325 3.64 -11.92 -16.57
CA ASN A 325 2.29 -11.55 -16.98
C ASN A 325 1.23 -12.61 -16.64
N GLU A 326 1.60 -13.90 -16.49
CA GLU A 326 0.62 -14.96 -16.27
C GLU A 326 1.14 -16.13 -15.43
N LEU A 327 0.27 -16.64 -14.56
CA LEU A 327 0.44 -17.85 -13.77
C LEU A 327 -0.64 -18.86 -14.16
N LEU A 328 -0.22 -20.03 -14.66
CA LEU A 328 -1.10 -21.17 -14.93
C LEU A 328 -0.95 -22.20 -13.79
N ALA A 329 -1.99 -22.34 -12.98
CA ALA A 329 -2.08 -23.36 -11.95
C ALA A 329 -3.13 -24.41 -12.34
N GLN A 330 -2.80 -25.69 -12.21
CA GLN A 330 -3.75 -26.81 -12.25
C GLN A 330 -3.85 -27.45 -10.87
N ARG A 331 -5.06 -27.80 -10.44
CA ARG A 331 -5.31 -28.61 -9.25
C ARG A 331 -5.70 -30.04 -9.61
N ARG A 332 -5.48 -30.97 -8.69
CA ARG A 332 -5.65 -32.41 -8.89
C ARG A 332 -7.12 -32.84 -8.93
N SER A 333 -7.98 -32.24 -8.11
CA SER A 333 -9.44 -32.45 -8.13
C SER A 333 -10.23 -31.13 -7.96
N VAL A 334 -11.55 -31.21 -8.08
CA VAL A 334 -12.46 -30.06 -7.90
C VAL A 334 -12.72 -29.75 -6.41
N ASP A 335 -12.43 -30.70 -5.53
CA ASP A 335 -12.63 -30.59 -4.08
C ASP A 335 -11.35 -30.12 -3.35
N ASP A 336 -10.18 -30.26 -3.98
CA ASP A 336 -8.91 -29.76 -3.45
C ASP A 336 -8.87 -28.22 -3.37
N PRO A 337 -8.30 -27.64 -2.29
CA PRO A 337 -8.03 -26.23 -2.20
C PRO A 337 -6.96 -25.79 -3.22
N TRP A 338 -7.03 -24.52 -3.63
CA TRP A 338 -6.04 -23.93 -4.54
C TRP A 338 -4.69 -23.60 -3.89
N ASP A 339 -4.61 -23.58 -2.56
CA ASP A 339 -3.45 -23.20 -1.73
C ASP A 339 -2.80 -21.82 -2.02
N ILE A 340 -3.30 -21.08 -3.02
CA ILE A 340 -2.93 -19.71 -3.37
C ILE A 340 -3.80 -18.76 -2.53
N GLY A 341 -3.18 -18.00 -1.63
CA GLY A 341 -3.85 -17.03 -0.78
C GLY A 341 -4.19 -15.76 -1.54
N LEU A 342 -5.43 -15.66 -2.01
CA LEU A 342 -5.96 -14.48 -2.70
C LEU A 342 -6.49 -13.46 -1.70
N ARG A 343 -6.03 -12.21 -1.79
CA ARG A 343 -6.52 -11.07 -0.99
C ARG A 343 -7.11 -9.99 -1.90
N PHE A 344 -8.12 -9.27 -1.44
CA PHE A 344 -8.66 -8.13 -2.18
C PHE A 344 -8.09 -6.82 -1.65
N ASP A 345 -7.52 -6.00 -2.54
CA ASP A 345 -7.01 -4.68 -2.18
C ASP A 345 -8.08 -3.62 -2.46
N TRP A 346 -8.67 -3.06 -1.40
CA TRP A 346 -9.72 -2.06 -1.50
C TRP A 346 -9.26 -0.72 -2.10
N SER A 347 -7.95 -0.45 -2.07
CA SER A 347 -7.33 0.77 -2.63
C SER A 347 -7.28 0.70 -4.15
N VAL A 348 -6.84 -0.44 -4.69
CA VAL A 348 -6.71 -0.69 -6.14
C VAL A 348 -8.01 -1.27 -6.74
N LYS A 349 -8.90 -1.80 -5.89
CA LYS A 349 -10.16 -2.50 -6.22
C LYS A 349 -9.98 -3.78 -7.05
N THR A 350 -8.81 -4.40 -6.93
CA THR A 350 -8.40 -5.63 -7.62
C THR A 350 -8.08 -6.72 -6.61
N LEU A 351 -8.33 -7.97 -6.97
CA LEU A 351 -7.73 -9.12 -6.30
C LEU A 351 -6.20 -9.13 -6.48
N ALA A 352 -5.49 -9.73 -5.54
CA ALA A 352 -4.04 -9.90 -5.58
C ALA A 352 -3.65 -11.24 -4.94
N ILE A 353 -2.53 -11.83 -5.38
CA ILE A 353 -1.90 -12.92 -4.62
C ILE A 353 -1.22 -12.28 -3.40
N GLY A 354 -1.64 -12.73 -2.22
CA GLY A 354 -1.22 -12.22 -0.91
C GLY A 354 -0.39 -13.20 -0.10
N SER A 355 -0.52 -14.50 -0.35
CA SER A 355 0.38 -15.53 0.17
C SER A 355 0.46 -16.73 -0.78
N LEU A 356 1.62 -17.39 -0.76
CA LEU A 356 1.87 -18.69 -1.36
C LEU A 356 2.51 -19.60 -0.30
N PRO A 357 2.34 -20.93 -0.39
CA PRO A 357 2.94 -21.85 0.56
C PRO A 357 4.46 -21.90 0.35
N MET A 358 5.21 -21.38 1.32
CA MET A 358 6.67 -21.35 1.27
C MET A 358 7.25 -22.76 1.38
N PHE A 359 8.19 -23.09 0.50
CA PHE A 359 8.98 -24.30 0.61
C PHE A 359 9.97 -24.20 1.78
N GLY A 360 10.24 -25.33 2.44
CA GLY A 360 11.19 -25.39 3.55
C GLY A 360 12.62 -25.01 3.12
N THR A 361 13.46 -24.60 4.08
CA THR A 361 14.85 -24.18 3.82
C THR A 361 15.74 -25.24 3.18
N THR A 362 15.33 -26.51 3.20
CA THR A 362 16.05 -27.67 2.64
C THR A 362 15.53 -28.12 1.26
N ASP A 363 14.45 -27.52 0.73
CA ASP A 363 13.83 -27.97 -0.53
C ASP A 363 14.42 -27.25 -1.76
N PRO A 364 14.99 -27.97 -2.75
CA PRO A 364 15.52 -27.35 -3.97
C PRO A 364 14.47 -26.56 -4.79
N ARG A 365 13.17 -26.84 -4.61
CA ARG A 365 12.08 -26.07 -5.24
C ARG A 365 12.09 -24.58 -4.86
N ARG A 366 12.67 -24.22 -3.72
CA ARG A 366 12.84 -22.82 -3.32
C ARG A 366 13.73 -22.02 -4.29
N MET A 367 14.66 -22.67 -4.99
CA MET A 367 15.54 -22.03 -5.98
C MET A 367 14.87 -21.82 -7.35
N HIS A 368 13.64 -22.31 -7.55
CA HIS A 368 12.91 -22.14 -8.80
C HIS A 368 12.66 -20.64 -9.10
N PRO A 369 12.80 -20.16 -10.35
CA PRO A 369 12.69 -18.72 -10.69
C PRO A 369 11.42 -18.05 -10.17
N PHE A 370 10.27 -18.73 -10.23
CA PHE A 370 9.00 -18.29 -9.61
C PHE A 370 9.15 -17.87 -8.14
N MET A 371 9.85 -18.66 -7.32
CA MET A 371 9.99 -18.38 -5.90
C MET A 371 10.87 -17.16 -5.68
N LYS A 372 12.00 -17.04 -6.40
CA LYS A 372 12.85 -15.84 -6.37
C LYS A 372 12.06 -14.57 -6.76
N GLN A 373 11.26 -14.67 -7.81
CA GLN A 373 10.48 -13.54 -8.35
C GLN A 373 9.29 -13.18 -7.46
N TYR A 374 8.61 -14.17 -6.86
CA TYR A 374 7.57 -13.92 -5.88
C TYR A 374 8.14 -13.34 -4.57
N GLU A 375 9.27 -13.86 -4.06
CA GLU A 375 9.98 -13.29 -2.90
C GLU A 375 10.41 -11.82 -3.15
N SER A 376 10.68 -11.41 -4.40
CA SER A 376 11.07 -10.02 -4.73
C SER A 376 9.90 -9.01 -4.81
N ARG A 377 8.66 -9.48 -4.97
CA ARG A 377 7.44 -8.65 -5.05
C ARG A 377 6.40 -9.12 -4.01
N PRO A 378 6.24 -8.44 -2.86
CA PRO A 378 5.35 -8.90 -1.78
C PRO A 378 3.84 -8.76 -2.08
N VAL A 379 3.47 -8.26 -3.26
CA VAL A 379 2.09 -8.10 -3.73
C VAL A 379 2.04 -8.31 -5.24
N TRP A 380 1.17 -9.19 -5.70
CA TRP A 380 0.93 -9.43 -7.13
C TRP A 380 -0.53 -9.11 -7.48
N PHE A 381 -0.76 -7.90 -7.99
CA PHE A 381 -2.10 -7.47 -8.42
C PHE A 381 -2.55 -8.23 -9.67
N LEU A 382 -3.81 -8.65 -9.66
CA LEU A 382 -4.43 -9.39 -10.75
C LEU A 382 -5.27 -8.44 -11.61
N GLU A 383 -5.25 -8.65 -12.92
CA GLU A 383 -6.14 -7.99 -13.87
C GLU A 383 -7.32 -8.92 -14.22
N GLU A 384 -7.03 -10.18 -14.52
CA GLU A 384 -8.02 -11.23 -14.79
C GLU A 384 -7.66 -12.56 -14.12
N VAL A 385 -8.68 -13.37 -13.82
CA VAL A 385 -8.57 -14.75 -13.35
C VAL A 385 -9.50 -15.63 -14.17
N SER A 386 -8.93 -16.53 -14.97
CA SER A 386 -9.64 -17.44 -15.88
C SER A 386 -10.64 -16.75 -16.82
N GLY A 387 -10.33 -15.53 -17.27
CA GLY A 387 -11.18 -14.71 -18.15
C GLY A 387 -12.25 -13.88 -17.43
N VAL A 388 -12.25 -13.86 -16.09
CA VAL A 388 -13.08 -12.96 -15.27
C VAL A 388 -12.21 -11.84 -14.70
N LYS A 389 -12.67 -10.59 -14.77
CA LYS A 389 -11.92 -9.44 -14.23
C LYS A 389 -11.74 -9.56 -12.72
N ALA A 390 -10.53 -9.30 -12.24
CA ALA A 390 -10.14 -9.44 -10.83
C ALA A 390 -10.90 -8.52 -9.85
N ASN A 391 -11.67 -7.55 -10.36
CA ASN A 391 -12.56 -6.72 -9.58
C ASN A 391 -13.82 -7.49 -9.11
N ASN A 392 -14.27 -8.49 -9.88
CA ASN A 392 -15.51 -9.23 -9.65
C ASN A 392 -15.26 -10.45 -8.75
N ILE A 393 -14.87 -10.22 -7.49
CA ILE A 393 -14.45 -11.25 -6.51
C ILE A 393 -15.39 -12.47 -6.50
N ARG A 394 -16.71 -12.25 -6.52
CA ARG A 394 -17.71 -13.31 -6.46
C ARG A 394 -17.65 -14.25 -7.67
N GLU A 395 -17.54 -13.69 -8.87
CA GLU A 395 -17.44 -14.44 -10.12
C GLU A 395 -16.10 -15.18 -10.21
N VAL A 396 -15.00 -14.51 -9.84
CA VAL A 396 -13.66 -15.13 -9.75
C VAL A 396 -13.68 -16.35 -8.81
N MET A 397 -14.24 -16.21 -7.61
CA MET A 397 -14.34 -17.30 -6.65
C MET A 397 -15.27 -18.43 -7.12
N ASP A 398 -16.37 -18.11 -7.81
CA ASP A 398 -17.28 -19.13 -8.34
C ASP A 398 -16.75 -19.83 -9.61
N VAL A 399 -15.84 -19.21 -10.36
CA VAL A 399 -15.05 -19.88 -11.42
C VAL A 399 -13.96 -20.76 -10.80
N LEU A 400 -13.17 -20.26 -9.85
CA LEU A 400 -12.11 -21.03 -9.19
C LEU A 400 -12.64 -22.28 -8.48
N LYS A 401 -13.84 -22.23 -7.88
CA LYS A 401 -14.50 -23.43 -7.31
C LYS A 401 -14.80 -24.50 -8.36
N LYS A 402 -15.09 -24.11 -9.60
CA LYS A 402 -15.60 -25.01 -10.67
C LYS A 402 -14.52 -25.46 -11.65
N SER A 403 -13.42 -24.72 -11.81
CA SER A 403 -12.36 -25.04 -12.76
C SER A 403 -11.28 -25.97 -12.17
N LEU A 404 -10.70 -26.83 -13.00
CA LEU A 404 -9.50 -27.62 -12.65
C LEU A 404 -8.19 -26.88 -12.99
N LYS A 405 -8.24 -25.93 -13.93
CA LYS A 405 -7.14 -25.00 -14.25
C LYS A 405 -7.56 -23.58 -13.89
N ALA A 406 -6.60 -22.77 -13.44
CA ALA A 406 -6.76 -21.35 -13.13
C ALA A 406 -5.65 -20.56 -13.84
N ARG A 407 -6.05 -19.55 -14.63
CA ARG A 407 -5.13 -18.63 -15.30
C ARG A 407 -5.19 -17.27 -14.62
N PHE A 408 -4.20 -16.95 -13.82
CA PHE A 408 -4.08 -15.65 -13.17
C PHE A 408 -3.27 -14.74 -14.09
N VAL A 409 -3.83 -13.62 -14.51
CA VAL A 409 -3.16 -12.60 -15.33
C VAL A 409 -2.76 -11.44 -14.42
N PHE A 410 -1.47 -11.12 -14.39
CA PHE A 410 -0.92 -10.07 -13.53
C PHE A 410 -1.02 -8.70 -14.20
N ARG A 411 -1.38 -7.71 -13.40
CA ARG A 411 -1.32 -6.31 -13.79
C ARG A 411 0.13 -5.81 -13.70
N LYS A 412 0.62 -5.19 -14.77
CA LYS A 412 1.99 -4.66 -14.88
C LYS A 412 2.25 -3.49 -13.93
#